data_AF-A0A8J7GRR8-F1
#
_entry.id   AF-A0A8J7GRR8-F1
#
_cell.length_a   1.000
_cell.length_b   1.000
_cell.length_c   1.000
_cell.angle_alpha   90.00
_cell.angle_beta   90.00
_cell.angle_gamma   90.00
#
_symmetry.space_group_name_H-M   'P 1'
#
loop_
_entity.id
_entity.type
_entity.pdbx_description
1 polymer ?
#
loop_
_entity_poly.entity_id
_entity_poly.type
_entity_poly.pdbx_seq_one_letter_code
_entity_poly.pdbx_strand_id
1 'polypeptide(L)'
;MLRDYQGWKKEDDAQMREWMTAYLGWLQTSKLAKRESEAKNNHGSWYAAQVAGIAWYLDKKDVVSAMAALQRTKLNHQIQDDGAQPEELSRTRSFHYSYFNLQAITNMAILADKVGEGLWRYRTPQGSGIANAFNFLAPYLDKDNRWPYKSFDQKSARLIPLMLRIDEAKGNTRYRNRIEKAGFSTFLSGMTRDKQDVGGEIGQETRRDVWLLSSLASAPGA
;
A
#
# COMPACT_ATOMS: atom_id res chain seq x y z
N MET A 1 7.21 15.29 -10.84
CA MET A 1 6.01 15.33 -11.72
C MET A 1 5.47 16.74 -11.82
N LEU A 2 4.71 17.30 -10.85
CA LEU A 2 4.22 18.68 -10.98
C LEU A 2 5.34 19.74 -10.86
N ARG A 3 6.31 19.54 -9.97
CA ARG A 3 7.46 20.46 -9.82
C ARG A 3 8.29 20.67 -11.11
N ASP A 4 8.19 19.74 -12.06
CA ASP A 4 8.92 19.76 -13.32
C ASP A 4 8.04 20.28 -14.49
N TYR A 5 6.76 20.52 -14.24
CA TYR A 5 5.81 21.03 -15.22
C TYR A 5 5.86 22.56 -15.27
N GLN A 6 6.03 23.13 -16.46
CA GLN A 6 6.18 24.59 -16.64
C GLN A 6 5.02 25.42 -16.07
N GLY A 7 3.81 24.87 -16.05
CA GLY A 7 2.64 25.56 -15.50
C GLY A 7 2.56 25.53 -13.97
N TRP A 8 3.39 24.76 -13.28
CA TRP A 8 3.46 24.72 -11.82
C TRP A 8 4.48 25.75 -11.32
N LYS A 9 3.99 26.86 -10.77
CA LYS A 9 4.85 27.96 -10.36
C LYS A 9 5.38 27.76 -8.94
N LYS A 10 6.40 28.56 -8.58
CA LYS A 10 6.95 28.56 -7.22
C LYS A 10 5.90 28.98 -6.19
N GLU A 11 5.03 29.90 -6.57
CA GLU A 11 3.91 30.38 -5.74
C GLU A 11 2.88 29.29 -5.50
N ASP A 12 2.64 28.39 -6.46
CA ASP A 12 1.74 27.24 -6.30
C ASP A 12 2.33 26.22 -5.33
N ASP A 13 3.64 25.90 -5.44
CA ASP A 13 4.32 25.02 -4.49
C ASP A 13 4.30 25.60 -3.07
N ALA A 14 4.56 26.91 -2.91
CA ALA A 14 4.52 27.58 -1.61
C ALA A 14 3.14 27.48 -0.95
N GLN A 15 2.07 27.80 -1.68
CA GLN A 15 0.69 27.71 -1.18
C GLN A 15 0.29 26.27 -0.84
N MET A 16 0.71 25.29 -1.65
CA MET A 16 0.47 23.88 -1.35
C MET A 16 1.19 23.42 -0.08
N ARG A 17 2.45 23.83 0.11
CA ARG A 17 3.20 23.51 1.33
C ARG A 17 2.60 24.17 2.56
N GLU A 18 2.09 25.40 2.45
CA GLU A 18 1.36 26.08 3.51
C GLU A 18 0.09 25.31 3.90
N TRP A 19 -0.75 24.97 2.92
CA TRP A 19 -1.98 24.20 3.14
C TRP A 19 -1.70 22.83 3.77
N MET A 20 -0.71 22.11 3.24
CA MET A 20 -0.28 20.81 3.78
C MET A 20 0.25 20.91 5.21
N THR A 21 0.92 22.01 5.56
CA THR A 21 1.41 22.27 6.92
C THR A 21 0.23 22.48 7.87
N ALA A 22 -0.74 23.29 7.49
CA ALA A 22 -1.96 23.51 8.29
C ALA A 22 -2.75 22.21 8.46
N TYR A 23 -2.92 21.43 7.39
CA TYR A 23 -3.65 20.16 7.45
C TYR A 23 -2.94 19.10 8.30
N LEU A 24 -1.61 18.99 8.20
CA LEU A 24 -0.82 18.13 9.08
C LEU A 24 -0.99 18.53 10.55
N GLY A 25 -0.95 19.83 10.85
CA GLY A 25 -1.21 20.34 12.19
C GLY A 25 -2.59 19.94 12.71
N TRP A 26 -3.63 20.03 11.89
CA TRP A 26 -4.97 19.56 12.23
C TRP A 26 -5.01 18.05 12.48
N LEU A 27 -4.38 17.23 11.62
CA LEU A 27 -4.33 15.77 11.78
C LEU A 27 -3.67 15.32 13.09
N GLN A 28 -2.69 16.08 13.59
CA GLN A 28 -1.95 15.77 14.81
C GLN A 28 -2.65 16.26 16.09
N THR A 29 -3.51 17.27 16.01
CA THR A 29 -4.08 17.94 17.19
C THR A 29 -5.58 17.73 17.35
N SER A 30 -6.33 17.58 16.25
CA SER A 30 -7.79 17.43 16.25
C SER A 30 -8.24 16.18 17.00
N LYS A 31 -9.29 16.33 17.83
CA LYS A 31 -9.93 15.20 18.50
C LYS A 31 -10.49 14.17 17.52
N LEU A 32 -10.97 14.60 16.35
CA LEU A 32 -11.49 13.70 15.33
C LEU A 32 -10.36 12.87 14.70
N ALA A 33 -9.25 13.54 14.34
CA ALA A 33 -8.11 12.87 13.74
C ALA A 33 -7.41 11.91 14.74
N LYS A 34 -7.38 12.25 16.03
CA LYS A 34 -6.86 11.34 17.07
C LYS A 34 -7.70 10.07 17.23
N ARG A 35 -9.03 10.14 17.09
CA ARG A 35 -9.86 8.92 17.07
C ARG A 35 -9.53 8.04 15.88
N GLU A 36 -9.25 8.64 14.72
CA GLU A 36 -8.85 7.90 13.53
C GLU A 36 -7.49 7.21 13.72
N SER A 37 -6.53 7.88 14.38
CA SER A 37 -5.24 7.29 14.72
C SER A 37 -5.35 6.14 15.72
N GLU A 38 -6.36 6.17 16.60
CA GLU A 38 -6.67 5.12 17.59
C GLU A 38 -7.38 3.91 16.98
N ALA A 39 -7.95 4.04 15.77
CA ALA A 39 -8.67 2.96 15.12
C ALA A 39 -7.82 1.68 15.00
N LYS A 40 -8.50 0.54 15.18
CA LYS A 40 -7.90 -0.79 15.20
C LYS A 40 -7.86 -1.46 13.82
N ASN A 41 -8.72 -1.04 12.92
CA ASN A 41 -8.83 -1.54 11.54
C ASN A 41 -8.01 -0.65 10.57
N ASN A 42 -8.24 -0.82 9.27
CA ASN A 42 -7.60 -0.09 8.18
C ASN A 42 -7.54 1.44 8.33
N HIS A 43 -8.48 2.06 9.06
CA HIS A 43 -8.45 3.51 9.31
C HIS A 43 -7.18 3.94 10.06
N GLY A 44 -6.72 3.15 11.03
CA GLY A 44 -5.49 3.46 11.78
C GLY A 44 -4.24 3.37 10.91
N SER A 45 -4.20 2.42 9.97
CA SER A 45 -3.12 2.30 9.00
C SER A 45 -3.13 3.44 7.99
N TRP A 46 -4.32 3.85 7.53
CA TRP A 46 -4.47 4.99 6.62
C TRP A 46 -4.12 6.31 7.28
N TYR A 47 -4.45 6.50 8.57
CA TYR A 47 -3.98 7.65 9.33
C TYR A 47 -2.46 7.72 9.32
N ALA A 48 -1.78 6.63 9.68
CA ALA A 48 -0.31 6.60 9.71
C ALA A 48 0.30 6.89 8.33
N ALA A 49 -0.20 6.24 7.28
CA ALA A 49 0.26 6.43 5.91
C ALA A 49 0.02 7.86 5.40
N GLN A 50 -1.14 8.46 5.70
CA GLN A 50 -1.49 9.82 5.28
C GLN A 50 -0.59 10.85 5.97
N VAL A 51 -0.47 10.77 7.30
CA VAL A 51 0.38 11.67 8.09
C VAL A 51 1.84 11.55 7.64
N ALA A 52 2.34 10.33 7.45
CA ALA A 52 3.70 10.10 6.96
C ALA A 52 3.92 10.64 5.55
N GLY A 53 2.95 10.48 4.64
CA GLY A 53 3.04 10.99 3.27
C GLY A 53 3.10 12.51 3.20
N ILE A 54 2.25 13.20 3.97
CA ILE A 54 2.27 14.66 4.07
C ILE A 54 3.57 15.12 4.74
N ALA A 55 3.98 14.47 5.82
CA ALA A 55 5.23 14.78 6.51
C ALA A 55 6.45 14.63 5.60
N TRP A 56 6.51 13.56 4.79
CA TRP A 56 7.56 13.36 3.80
C TRP A 56 7.58 14.49 2.75
N TYR A 57 6.42 14.92 2.25
CA TYR A 57 6.33 16.05 1.32
C TYR A 57 6.83 17.38 1.92
N LEU A 58 6.65 17.55 3.23
CA LEU A 58 7.07 18.73 4.00
C LEU A 58 8.48 18.60 4.61
N ASP A 59 9.25 17.57 4.24
CA ASP A 59 10.59 17.29 4.77
C ASP A 59 10.65 17.03 6.30
N LYS A 60 9.54 16.61 6.92
CA LYS A 60 9.41 16.31 8.36
C LYS A 60 9.68 14.83 8.67
N LYS A 61 10.94 14.42 8.55
CA LYS A 61 11.37 13.01 8.70
C LYS A 61 11.08 12.41 10.07
N ASP A 62 11.17 13.22 11.12
CA ASP A 62 10.84 12.85 12.50
C ASP A 62 9.39 12.37 12.63
N VAL A 63 8.45 13.06 11.97
CA VAL A 63 7.03 12.67 11.94
C VAL A 63 6.84 11.36 11.17
N VAL A 64 7.60 11.13 10.09
CA VAL A 64 7.57 9.84 9.36
C VAL A 64 8.03 8.69 10.27
N SER A 65 9.12 8.87 11.03
CA SER A 65 9.59 7.88 12.02
C SER A 65 8.55 7.62 13.11
N ALA A 66 7.91 8.67 13.62
CA ALA A 66 6.82 8.53 14.60
C ALA A 66 5.64 7.71 14.04
N MET A 67 5.27 7.91 12.77
CA MET A 67 4.22 7.13 12.12
C MET A 67 4.64 5.68 11.85
N ALA A 68 5.93 5.42 11.58
CA ALA A 68 6.44 4.06 11.48
C ALA A 68 6.33 3.34 12.84
N ALA A 69 6.67 4.01 13.94
CA ALA A 69 6.49 3.48 15.29
C ALA A 69 5.01 3.20 15.60
N LEU A 70 4.11 4.13 15.26
CA LEU A 70 2.67 3.92 15.38
C LEU A 70 2.23 2.69 14.57
N GLN A 71 2.65 2.58 13.30
CA GLN A 71 2.28 1.45 12.45
C GLN A 71 2.74 0.11 13.04
N ARG A 72 3.91 0.02 13.68
CA ARG A 72 4.34 -1.21 14.40
C ARG A 72 3.32 -1.61 15.46
N THR A 73 2.82 -0.67 16.26
CA THR A 73 1.78 -0.95 17.27
C THR A 73 0.48 -1.44 16.64
N LYS A 74 0.11 -0.93 15.45
CA LYS A 74 -1.07 -1.38 14.71
C LYS A 74 -0.90 -2.77 14.15
N LEU A 75 0.26 -3.08 13.57
CA LEU A 75 0.56 -4.40 13.01
C LEU A 75 0.42 -5.51 14.06
N ASN A 76 0.78 -5.24 15.32
CA ASN A 76 0.63 -6.20 16.43
C ASN A 76 -0.82 -6.65 16.67
N HIS A 77 -1.79 -5.82 16.31
CA HIS A 77 -3.21 -6.14 16.46
C HIS A 77 -3.85 -6.57 15.13
N GLN A 78 -3.45 -5.94 14.04
CA GLN A 78 -4.11 -6.08 12.74
C GLN A 78 -3.73 -7.35 11.98
N ILE A 79 -2.56 -7.96 12.24
CA ILE A 79 -2.08 -9.11 11.48
C ILE A 79 -1.87 -10.30 12.41
N GLN A 80 -2.64 -11.35 12.20
CA GLN A 80 -2.49 -12.64 12.90
C GLN A 80 -1.29 -13.43 12.37
N ASP A 81 -0.95 -14.53 13.01
CA ASP A 81 0.16 -15.43 12.64
C ASP A 81 0.05 -15.97 11.21
N ASP A 82 -1.15 -16.35 10.79
CA ASP A 82 -1.48 -16.79 9.43
C ASP A 82 -1.53 -15.63 8.40
N GLY A 83 -1.50 -14.38 8.87
CA GLY A 83 -1.61 -13.18 8.05
C GLY A 83 -3.04 -12.64 7.89
N ALA A 84 -4.03 -13.28 8.51
CA ALA A 84 -5.40 -12.80 8.52
C ALA A 84 -5.49 -11.40 9.15
N GLN A 85 -6.48 -10.64 8.70
CA GLN A 85 -6.76 -9.29 9.17
C GLN A 85 -8.19 -9.24 9.74
N PRO A 86 -8.40 -9.65 11.02
CA PRO A 86 -9.74 -10.01 11.52
C PRO A 86 -10.78 -8.90 11.39
N GLU A 87 -10.39 -7.66 11.71
CA GLU A 87 -11.26 -6.49 11.59
C GLU A 87 -11.72 -6.25 10.16
N GLU A 88 -10.88 -6.56 9.16
CA GLU A 88 -11.20 -6.41 7.75
C GLU A 88 -12.03 -7.59 7.23
N LEU A 89 -11.74 -8.79 7.72
CA LEU A 89 -12.49 -10.00 7.41
C LEU A 89 -13.94 -9.97 7.90
N SER A 90 -14.20 -9.20 8.97
CA SER A 90 -15.56 -8.99 9.50
C SER A 90 -16.47 -8.15 8.60
N ARG A 91 -15.92 -7.47 7.60
CA ARG A 91 -16.65 -6.49 6.78
C ARG A 91 -17.45 -7.14 5.66
N THR A 92 -18.49 -6.46 5.20
CA THR A 92 -19.34 -6.89 4.07
C THR A 92 -18.61 -6.96 2.72
N ARG A 93 -17.47 -6.27 2.61
CA ARG A 93 -16.54 -6.30 1.47
C ARG A 93 -15.15 -6.73 1.96
N SER A 94 -15.07 -7.86 2.66
CA SER A 94 -13.86 -8.27 3.38
C SER A 94 -12.61 -8.37 2.51
N PHE A 95 -12.73 -8.84 1.27
CA PHE A 95 -11.59 -8.87 0.34
C PHE A 95 -11.07 -7.46 0.05
N HIS A 96 -11.98 -6.53 -0.25
CA HIS A 96 -11.64 -5.13 -0.50
C HIS A 96 -10.95 -4.50 0.72
N TYR A 97 -11.47 -4.69 1.93
CA TYR A 97 -10.87 -4.10 3.13
C TYR A 97 -9.51 -4.73 3.49
N SER A 98 -9.35 -6.03 3.26
CA SER A 98 -8.04 -6.71 3.47
C SER A 98 -6.98 -6.19 2.50
N TYR A 99 -7.35 -5.97 1.23
CA TYR A 99 -6.50 -5.29 0.25
C TYR A 99 -6.24 -3.83 0.64
N PHE A 100 -7.27 -3.10 1.05
CA PHE A 100 -7.19 -1.66 1.33
C PHE A 100 -6.31 -1.35 2.54
N ASN A 101 -6.35 -2.18 3.58
CA ASN A 101 -5.40 -2.08 4.69
C ASN A 101 -3.97 -2.43 4.23
N LEU A 102 -3.81 -3.49 3.43
CA LEU A 102 -2.49 -3.87 2.91
C LEU A 102 -1.87 -2.77 2.03
N GLN A 103 -2.68 -2.01 1.30
CA GLN A 103 -2.26 -0.83 0.55
C GLN A 103 -1.71 0.26 1.48
N ALA A 104 -2.42 0.59 2.57
CA ALA A 104 -1.95 1.56 3.56
C ALA A 104 -0.62 1.14 4.20
N ILE A 105 -0.54 -0.13 4.62
CA ILE A 105 0.66 -0.72 5.24
C ILE A 105 1.84 -0.69 4.26
N THR A 106 1.61 -1.00 2.99
CA THR A 106 2.65 -0.95 1.93
C THR A 106 3.17 0.47 1.75
N ASN A 107 2.28 1.46 1.66
CA ASN A 107 2.66 2.87 1.52
C ASN A 107 3.48 3.34 2.73
N MET A 108 3.06 2.97 3.95
CA MET A 108 3.79 3.29 5.16
C MET A 108 5.16 2.62 5.20
N ALA A 109 5.27 1.36 4.74
CA ALA A 109 6.55 0.64 4.70
C ALA A 109 7.56 1.28 3.72
N ILE A 110 7.10 1.72 2.54
CA ILE A 110 7.93 2.48 1.59
C ILE A 110 8.45 3.79 2.21
N LEU A 111 7.59 4.52 2.93
CA LEU A 111 7.98 5.76 3.61
C LEU A 111 8.94 5.49 4.77
N ALA A 112 8.71 4.43 5.53
CA ALA A 112 9.56 4.02 6.65
C ALA A 112 10.99 3.66 6.19
N ASP A 113 11.15 3.01 5.03
CA ASP A 113 12.48 2.71 4.49
C ASP A 113 13.27 3.98 4.17
N LYS A 114 12.61 5.06 3.69
CA LYS A 114 13.26 6.35 3.40
C LYS A 114 13.84 7.04 4.63
N VAL A 115 13.42 6.63 5.83
CA VAL A 115 13.93 7.12 7.12
C VAL A 115 14.60 6.02 7.95
N GLY A 116 14.88 4.86 7.35
CA GLY A 116 15.63 3.77 8.00
C GLY A 116 14.84 2.90 8.99
N GLU A 117 13.52 3.02 9.06
CA GLU A 117 12.68 2.33 10.06
C GLU A 117 12.25 0.89 9.64
N GLY A 118 12.44 0.50 8.38
CA GLY A 118 12.47 -0.91 7.96
C GLY A 118 11.24 -1.76 8.29
N LEU A 119 10.00 -1.29 8.03
CA LEU A 119 8.77 -2.00 8.40
C LEU A 119 8.60 -3.36 7.73
N TRP A 120 9.16 -3.59 6.54
CA TRP A 120 9.09 -4.89 5.85
C TRP A 120 9.70 -6.06 6.62
N ARG A 121 10.67 -5.75 7.49
CA ARG A 121 11.40 -6.70 8.34
C ARG A 121 10.81 -6.79 9.75
N TYR A 122 9.91 -5.89 10.13
CA TYR A 122 9.28 -5.91 11.44
C TYR A 122 8.56 -7.25 11.68
N ARG A 123 8.60 -7.69 12.93
CA ARG A 123 7.87 -8.84 13.44
C ARG A 123 7.08 -8.42 14.66
N THR A 124 5.81 -8.80 14.71
CA THR A 124 4.97 -8.64 15.89
C THR A 124 5.50 -9.53 17.01
N PRO A 125 5.10 -9.31 18.27
CA PRO A 125 5.46 -10.21 19.37
C PRO A 125 5.08 -11.68 19.13
N GLN A 126 4.07 -11.94 18.30
CA GLN A 126 3.61 -13.29 17.92
C GLN A 126 4.37 -13.87 16.71
N GLY A 127 5.33 -13.13 16.14
CA GLY A 127 6.13 -13.57 14.98
C GLY A 127 5.51 -13.27 13.61
N SER A 128 4.35 -12.61 13.56
CA SER A 128 3.69 -12.18 12.31
C SER A 128 4.37 -10.96 11.72
N GLY A 129 4.02 -10.61 10.48
CA GLY A 129 4.45 -9.35 9.86
C GLY A 129 3.77 -9.09 8.53
N ILE A 130 4.18 -8.03 7.84
CA ILE A 130 3.60 -7.61 6.55
C ILE A 130 3.62 -8.76 5.53
N ALA A 131 4.68 -9.58 5.52
CA ALA A 131 4.80 -10.72 4.63
C ALA A 131 3.69 -11.78 4.85
N ASN A 132 3.23 -11.97 6.09
CA ASN A 132 2.15 -12.90 6.41
C ASN A 132 0.84 -12.43 5.76
N ALA A 133 0.50 -11.14 5.86
CA ALA A 133 -0.69 -10.58 5.20
C ALA A 133 -0.66 -10.72 3.67
N PHE A 134 0.51 -10.53 3.04
CA PHE A 134 0.66 -10.84 1.62
C PHE A 134 0.49 -12.33 1.33
N ASN A 135 1.03 -13.22 2.16
CA ASN A 135 0.88 -14.67 1.98
C ASN A 135 -0.56 -15.13 2.14
N PHE A 136 -1.32 -14.49 3.02
CA PHE A 136 -2.73 -14.75 3.23
C PHE A 136 -3.56 -14.38 1.98
N LEU A 137 -3.29 -13.23 1.36
CA LEU A 137 -4.04 -12.79 0.16
C LEU A 137 -3.56 -13.43 -1.15
N ALA A 138 -2.30 -13.88 -1.21
CA ALA A 138 -1.68 -14.35 -2.46
C ALA A 138 -2.38 -15.50 -3.18
N PRO A 139 -2.94 -16.53 -2.52
CA PRO A 139 -3.67 -17.60 -3.21
C PRO A 139 -4.85 -17.09 -4.02
N TYR A 140 -5.50 -16.02 -3.56
CA TYR A 140 -6.69 -15.46 -4.18
C TYR A 140 -6.40 -14.59 -5.41
N LEU A 141 -5.13 -14.46 -5.82
CA LEU A 141 -4.78 -13.98 -7.17
C LEU A 141 -5.33 -14.91 -8.25
N ASP A 142 -5.32 -16.22 -7.97
CA ASP A 142 -5.91 -17.22 -8.83
C ASP A 142 -7.44 -17.13 -8.74
N LYS A 143 -8.09 -16.94 -9.90
CA LYS A 143 -9.55 -16.84 -10.02
C LYS A 143 -10.28 -18.11 -9.57
N ASP A 144 -9.60 -19.26 -9.61
CA ASP A 144 -10.18 -20.54 -9.22
C ASP A 144 -10.18 -20.70 -7.69
N ASN A 145 -9.38 -19.90 -6.97
CA ASN A 145 -9.40 -19.80 -5.51
C ASN A 145 -10.44 -18.77 -5.06
N ARG A 146 -11.63 -19.26 -4.70
CA ARG A 146 -12.70 -18.41 -4.16
C ARG A 146 -12.37 -17.89 -2.76
N TRP A 147 -12.64 -16.61 -2.55
CA TRP A 147 -12.54 -15.97 -1.24
C TRP A 147 -13.53 -16.60 -0.24
N PRO A 148 -13.06 -17.17 0.89
CA PRO A 148 -13.91 -17.96 1.78
C PRO A 148 -14.70 -17.11 2.79
N TYR A 149 -14.49 -15.79 2.81
CA TYR A 149 -15.19 -14.87 3.71
C TYR A 149 -16.28 -14.08 2.99
N LYS A 150 -17.22 -13.52 3.75
CA LYS A 150 -18.29 -12.67 3.20
C LYS A 150 -17.70 -11.48 2.44
N SER A 151 -17.88 -11.42 1.13
CA SER A 151 -17.47 -10.27 0.31
C SER A 151 -18.43 -10.06 -0.84
N PHE A 152 -18.70 -8.80 -1.17
CA PHE A 152 -19.45 -8.44 -2.38
C PHE A 152 -18.65 -8.73 -3.65
N ASP A 153 -17.34 -8.50 -3.63
CA ASP A 153 -16.44 -8.67 -4.76
C ASP A 153 -15.07 -9.24 -4.36
N GLN A 154 -14.39 -9.89 -5.31
CA GLN A 154 -13.00 -10.37 -5.23
C GLN A 154 -12.21 -9.82 -6.43
N LYS A 155 -11.71 -8.59 -6.32
CA LYS A 155 -10.97 -7.90 -7.40
C LYS A 155 -9.47 -8.17 -7.27
N SER A 156 -9.05 -9.39 -7.57
CA SER A 156 -7.71 -9.89 -7.22
C SER A 156 -6.55 -9.19 -7.91
N ALA A 157 -6.72 -8.73 -9.15
CA ALA A 157 -5.67 -8.03 -9.90
C ALA A 157 -5.13 -6.79 -9.16
N ARG A 158 -5.90 -6.20 -8.24
CA ARG A 158 -5.44 -5.08 -7.38
C ARG A 158 -4.27 -5.44 -6.48
N LEU A 159 -4.04 -6.72 -6.18
CA LEU A 159 -2.91 -7.16 -5.36
C LEU A 159 -1.56 -7.06 -6.10
N ILE A 160 -1.56 -7.10 -7.43
CA ILE A 160 -0.35 -7.20 -8.25
C ILE A 160 0.67 -6.07 -7.95
N PRO A 161 0.31 -4.78 -7.96
CA PRO A 161 1.27 -3.71 -7.69
C PRO A 161 1.87 -3.81 -6.29
N LEU A 162 1.06 -4.17 -5.28
CA LEU A 162 1.54 -4.32 -3.90
C LEU A 162 2.51 -5.49 -3.77
N MET A 163 2.23 -6.60 -4.47
CA MET A 163 3.07 -7.79 -4.48
C MET A 163 4.43 -7.55 -5.14
N LEU A 164 4.45 -6.79 -6.24
CA LEU A 164 5.70 -6.36 -6.87
C LEU A 164 6.53 -5.45 -5.94
N ARG A 165 5.88 -4.58 -5.15
CA ARG A 165 6.57 -3.72 -4.16
C ARG A 165 7.28 -4.51 -3.06
N ILE A 166 6.65 -5.54 -2.51
CA ILE A 166 7.29 -6.36 -1.46
C ILE A 166 8.39 -7.25 -2.03
N ASP A 167 8.27 -7.72 -3.28
CA ASP A 167 9.35 -8.41 -4.00
C ASP A 167 10.56 -7.49 -4.18
N GLU A 168 10.34 -6.26 -4.67
CA GLU A 168 11.36 -5.20 -4.79
C GLU A 168 12.05 -4.92 -3.44
N ALA A 169 11.26 -4.63 -2.39
CA ALA A 169 11.78 -4.32 -1.06
C ALA A 169 12.56 -5.48 -0.40
N LYS A 170 12.29 -6.73 -0.81
CA LYS A 170 12.97 -7.92 -0.29
C LYS A 170 14.00 -8.52 -1.25
N GLY A 171 14.21 -7.93 -2.43
CA GLY A 171 15.15 -8.43 -3.44
C GLY A 171 14.87 -9.87 -3.87
N ASN A 172 13.61 -10.27 -4.02
CA ASN A 172 13.25 -11.61 -4.52
C ASN A 172 12.06 -11.56 -5.50
N THR A 173 11.70 -12.71 -6.08
CA THR A 173 10.66 -12.83 -7.11
C THR A 173 9.50 -13.72 -6.67
N ARG A 174 9.30 -13.88 -5.36
CA ARG A 174 8.32 -14.83 -4.81
C ARG A 174 6.92 -14.53 -5.32
N TYR A 175 6.48 -13.28 -5.25
CA TYR A 175 5.13 -12.92 -5.65
C TYR A 175 5.00 -12.74 -7.16
N ARG A 176 6.03 -12.26 -7.85
CA ARG A 176 6.10 -12.26 -9.33
C ARG A 176 5.82 -13.65 -9.89
N ASN A 177 6.49 -14.68 -9.38
CA ASN A 177 6.25 -16.06 -9.81
C ASN A 177 4.80 -16.52 -9.54
N ARG A 178 4.15 -16.02 -8.49
CA ARG A 178 2.73 -16.31 -8.22
C ARG A 178 1.79 -15.58 -9.17
N ILE A 179 2.09 -14.32 -9.49
CA ILE A 179 1.35 -13.50 -10.44
C ILE A 179 1.38 -14.17 -11.83
N GLU A 180 2.55 -14.62 -12.27
CA GLU A 180 2.71 -15.34 -13.55
C GLU A 180 1.93 -16.66 -13.57
N LYS A 181 2.02 -17.46 -12.50
CA LYS A 181 1.24 -18.70 -12.35
C LYS A 181 -0.27 -18.47 -12.34
N ALA A 182 -0.72 -17.32 -11.85
CA ALA A 182 -2.13 -16.93 -11.88
C ALA A 182 -2.58 -16.39 -13.26
N GLY A 183 -1.74 -16.47 -14.30
CA GLY A 183 -2.08 -16.13 -15.67
C GLY A 183 -1.79 -14.69 -16.07
N PHE A 184 -1.12 -13.90 -15.23
CA PHE A 184 -0.85 -12.48 -15.51
C PHE A 184 0.50 -12.21 -16.21
N SER A 185 1.13 -13.24 -16.80
CA SER A 185 2.44 -13.08 -17.46
C SER A 185 2.42 -12.08 -18.63
N THR A 186 1.36 -12.11 -19.46
CA THR A 186 1.18 -11.17 -20.59
C THR A 186 0.98 -9.73 -20.12
N PHE A 187 0.27 -9.57 -19.00
CA PHE A 187 0.08 -8.27 -18.37
C PHE A 187 1.41 -7.70 -17.85
N LEU A 188 2.24 -8.51 -17.19
CA LEU A 188 3.54 -8.08 -16.67
C LEU A 188 4.55 -7.71 -17.77
N SER A 189 4.50 -8.37 -18.93
CA SER A 189 5.42 -8.11 -20.04
C SER A 189 5.06 -6.87 -20.87
N GLY A 190 3.93 -6.22 -20.58
CA GLY A 190 3.46 -5.06 -21.35
C GLY A 190 3.01 -5.42 -22.78
N MET A 191 2.89 -6.71 -23.09
CA MET A 191 2.42 -7.20 -24.40
C MET A 191 0.91 -6.96 -24.60
N THR A 192 0.22 -6.46 -23.59
CA THR A 192 -1.19 -6.13 -23.60
C THR A 192 -1.37 -4.62 -23.80
N ARG A 193 -1.28 -4.17 -25.06
CA ARG A 193 -1.67 -2.80 -25.46
C ARG A 193 -3.14 -2.68 -25.86
N ASP A 194 -3.85 -3.80 -26.03
CA ASP A 194 -5.20 -3.81 -26.59
C ASP A 194 -6.28 -4.38 -25.66
N LYS A 195 -7.51 -3.90 -25.90
CA LYS A 195 -8.77 -4.14 -25.16
C LYS A 195 -9.25 -5.61 -25.12
N GLN A 196 -8.39 -6.57 -25.43
CA GLN A 196 -8.73 -8.00 -25.58
C GLN A 196 -7.96 -8.91 -24.62
N ASP A 197 -7.43 -8.39 -23.51
CA ASP A 197 -7.18 -9.26 -22.37
C ASP A 197 -8.51 -9.75 -21.81
N VAL A 198 -8.61 -11.08 -21.71
CA VAL A 198 -9.60 -11.87 -20.98
C VAL A 198 -10.44 -11.02 -20.01
N GLY A 199 -11.58 -10.52 -20.51
CA GLY A 199 -12.74 -10.12 -19.74
C GLY A 199 -12.60 -9.02 -18.67
N GLY A 200 -12.03 -7.84 -18.92
CA GLY A 200 -12.30 -6.67 -18.04
C GLY A 200 -11.89 -6.81 -16.56
N GLU A 201 -11.06 -7.80 -16.21
CA GLU A 201 -10.72 -8.19 -14.83
C GLU A 201 -9.65 -7.28 -14.20
N ILE A 202 -8.75 -6.71 -15.00
CA ILE A 202 -7.72 -5.78 -14.53
C ILE A 202 -8.29 -4.36 -14.58
N GLY A 203 -8.25 -3.62 -13.46
CA GLY A 203 -8.70 -2.23 -13.40
C GLY A 203 -7.69 -1.24 -14.00
N GLN A 204 -8.15 -0.05 -14.40
CA GLN A 204 -7.26 1.02 -14.89
C GLN A 204 -6.20 1.44 -13.86
N GLU A 205 -6.58 1.49 -12.57
CA GLU A 205 -5.66 1.77 -11.46
C GLU A 205 -4.51 0.74 -11.40
N THR A 206 -4.83 -0.56 -11.47
CA THR A 206 -3.82 -1.62 -11.48
C THR A 206 -2.84 -1.46 -12.64
N ARG A 207 -3.33 -1.19 -13.85
CA ARG A 207 -2.47 -0.97 -15.03
C ARG A 207 -1.54 0.21 -14.84
N ARG A 208 -2.09 1.34 -14.38
CA ARG A 208 -1.32 2.56 -14.09
C ARG A 208 -0.23 2.28 -13.06
N ASP A 209 -0.57 1.60 -11.97
CA ASP A 209 0.36 1.38 -10.86
C ASP A 209 1.49 0.41 -11.24
N VAL A 210 1.21 -0.62 -12.05
CA VAL A 210 2.26 -1.49 -12.63
C VAL A 210 3.15 -0.73 -13.61
N TRP A 211 2.59 0.14 -14.45
CA TRP A 211 3.37 0.98 -15.36
C TRP A 211 4.29 1.96 -14.62
N LEU A 212 3.83 2.54 -13.51
CA LEU A 212 4.66 3.40 -12.65
C LEU A 212 5.83 2.62 -12.02
N LEU A 213 5.61 1.35 -11.66
CA LEU A 213 6.67 0.49 -11.12
C LEU A 213 7.75 0.17 -12.16
N SER A 214 7.35 -0.19 -13.38
CA SER A 214 8.30 -0.56 -14.44
C SER A 214 9.08 0.64 -14.99
N SER A 215 8.44 1.81 -15.07
CA SER A 215 9.09 3.05 -15.51
C SER A 215 10.15 3.55 -14.52
N LEU A 216 9.89 3.44 -13.21
CA LEU A 216 10.88 3.79 -12.18
C LEU A 216 12.10 2.86 -12.19
N ALA A 217 11.91 1.56 -12.43
CA ALA A 217 13.01 0.60 -12.56
C ALA A 217 13.88 0.82 -13.81
N SER A 218 13.35 1.52 -14.82
CA SER A 218 14.04 1.79 -16.09
C SER A 218 14.72 3.16 -16.13
N ALA A 219 14.60 3.97 -15.07
CA ALA A 219 15.24 5.28 -14.99
C ALA A 219 16.75 5.12 -14.68
N PRO A 220 17.66 5.72 -15.45
CA PRO A 220 19.09 5.65 -15.17
C PRO A 220 19.41 6.49 -13.92
N GLY A 221 19.89 5.84 -12.85
CA GLY A 221 20.52 6.49 -11.69
C GLY A 221 19.68 6.56 -10.41
N ALA A 222 19.27 5.41 -9.86
CA ALA A 222 19.00 5.28 -8.43
C ALA A 222 20.28 4.84 -7.69
#